data_AF-A0A0E2H6R9-F1
#
_entry.id   AF-A0A0E2H6R9-F1
#
_cell.length_a   1.000
_cell.length_b   1.000
_cell.length_c   1.000
_cell.angle_alpha   90.00
_cell.angle_beta   90.00
_cell.angle_gamma   90.00
#
_symmetry.space_group_name_H-M   'P 1'
#
loop_
_entity.id
_entity.type
_entity.pdbx_description
1 polymer ?
#
loop_
_entity_poly.entity_id
_entity_poly.type
_entity_poly.pdbx_seq_one_letter_code
_entity_poly.pdbx_strand_id
1 'polypeptide(L)' 'MDYMTLKEAGEKWGVPPRWINYYCAAGRIPGAVKMATIWLIPKTAEKPIDRRTKKGKAVTE' A
#
# COMPACT_ATOMS: atom_id res chain seq x y z
N MET A 1 15.63 -8.87 -3.12
CA MET A 1 14.54 -7.87 -3.00
C MET A 1 13.65 -8.33 -1.88
N ASP A 2 13.62 -7.60 -0.77
CA ASP A 2 12.83 -7.99 0.39
C ASP A 2 11.37 -7.57 0.23
N TYR A 3 10.48 -8.53 0.37
CA TYR A 3 9.04 -8.32 0.37
C TYR A 3 8.47 -8.48 1.77
N MET A 4 7.29 -7.90 1.96
CA MET A 4 6.44 -8.07 3.12
C MET A 4 5.01 -8.37 2.67
N THR A 5 4.29 -9.10 3.50
CA THR A 5 2.89 -9.45 3.32
C THR A 5 1.98 -8.24 3.61
N LEU A 6 0.70 -8.37 3.26
CA LEU A 6 -0.33 -7.40 3.63
C LEU A 6 -0.42 -7.15 5.15
N LYS A 7 -0.14 -8.18 5.97
CA LYS A 7 -0.22 -8.08 7.43
C LYS A 7 0.93 -7.20 7.96
N GLU A 8 2.15 -7.51 7.58
CA GLU A 8 3.35 -6.75 7.98
C GLU A 8 3.30 -5.31 7.47
N ALA A 9 2.86 -5.11 6.23
CA ALA A 9 2.63 -3.78 5.69
C ALA A 9 1.57 -3.02 6.50
N GLY A 10 0.55 -3.73 7.00
CA GLY A 10 -0.52 -3.18 7.85
C GLY A 10 -0.01 -2.70 9.19
N GLU A 11 0.83 -3.51 9.82
CA GLU A 11 1.53 -3.16 11.06
C GLU A 11 2.46 -1.97 10.83
N LYS A 12 3.28 -1.98 9.77
CA LYS A 12 4.21 -0.89 9.42
C LYS A 12 3.50 0.44 9.17
N TRP A 13 2.36 0.43 8.47
CA TRP A 13 1.69 1.65 8.03
C TRP A 13 0.51 2.07 8.93
N GLY A 14 0.22 1.28 9.96
CA GLY A 14 -0.93 1.48 10.84
C GLY A 14 -2.25 1.43 10.09
N VAL A 15 -2.39 0.53 9.12
CA VAL A 15 -3.61 0.41 8.29
C VAL A 15 -4.09 -1.03 8.25
N PRO A 16 -5.40 -1.29 8.37
CA PRO A 16 -5.92 -2.65 8.24
C PRO A 16 -5.55 -3.28 6.88
N PRO A 17 -5.14 -4.56 6.82
CA PRO A 17 -4.69 -5.24 5.59
C PRO A 17 -5.63 -5.13 4.39
N ARG A 18 -6.95 -5.02 4.63
CA ARG A 18 -7.96 -4.78 3.60
C ARG A 18 -7.64 -3.54 2.74
N TRP A 19 -7.17 -2.46 3.35
CA TRP A 19 -6.83 -1.23 2.64
C TRP A 19 -5.59 -1.38 1.78
N ILE A 20 -4.64 -2.16 2.26
CA ILE A 20 -3.41 -2.44 1.54
C ILE A 20 -3.73 -3.26 0.29
N ASN A 21 -4.65 -4.23 0.41
CA ASN A 21 -5.17 -4.95 -0.75
C ASN A 21 -5.80 -3.98 -1.78
N TYR A 22 -6.60 -3.00 -1.34
CA TYR A 22 -7.11 -1.96 -2.23
C TYR A 22 -5.99 -1.14 -2.90
N TYR A 23 -4.94 -0.78 -2.17
CA TYR A 23 -3.81 -0.04 -2.75
C TYR A 23 -3.05 -0.86 -3.79
N CYS A 24 -2.82 -2.15 -3.53
CA CYS A 24 -2.16 -3.05 -4.47
C CYS A 24 -3.03 -3.26 -5.73
N ALA A 25 -4.32 -3.56 -5.55
CA ALA A 25 -5.26 -3.75 -6.65
C ALA A 25 -5.44 -2.49 -7.51
N ALA A 26 -5.35 -1.31 -6.90
CA ALA A 26 -5.39 -0.02 -7.60
C ALA A 26 -4.02 0.41 -8.19
N GLY A 27 -2.98 -0.43 -8.12
CA GLY A 27 -1.65 -0.12 -8.66
C GLY A 27 -0.93 1.02 -7.95
N ARG A 28 -1.30 1.33 -6.70
CA ARG A 28 -0.82 2.50 -5.96
C ARG A 28 0.48 2.27 -5.20
N ILE A 29 0.95 1.03 -5.16
CA ILE A 29 2.19 0.62 -4.51
C ILE A 29 3.12 0.12 -5.62
N PRO A 30 4.08 0.94 -6.07
CA PRO A 30 5.04 0.54 -7.09
C PRO A 30 5.84 -0.70 -6.65
N GLY A 31 6.00 -1.65 -7.57
CA GLY A 31 6.71 -2.91 -7.31
C GLY A 31 5.92 -3.92 -6.46
N ALA A 32 4.67 -3.65 -6.08
CA ALA A 32 3.81 -4.68 -5.51
C ALA A 32 3.46 -5.72 -6.59
N VAL A 33 3.70 -6.99 -6.29
CA VAL A 33 3.45 -8.11 -7.21
C VAL A 33 2.40 -9.03 -6.60
N LYS A 34 1.44 -9.47 -7.41
CA LYS A 34 0.48 -10.49 -6.99
C LYS A 34 1.02 -11.87 -7.36
N MET A 35 1.26 -12.70 -6.36
CA MET A 35 1.67 -14.09 -6.53
C MET A 35 0.56 -15.00 -6.01
N ALA A 36 -0.14 -15.68 -6.93
CA ALA A 36 -1.38 -16.40 -6.66
C ALA A 36 -2.41 -15.51 -5.93
N THR A 37 -2.70 -15.80 -4.66
CA THR A 37 -3.66 -15.07 -3.82
C THR A 37 -3.02 -14.02 -2.92
N ILE A 38 -1.68 -13.95 -2.88
CA ILE A 38 -0.93 -13.11 -1.94
C ILE A 38 -0.33 -11.90 -2.68
N TRP A 39 -0.35 -10.75 -2.03
CA TRP A 39 0.40 -9.57 -2.46
C TRP A 39 1.76 -9.54 -1.79
N LEU A 40 2.81 -9.45 -2.61
CA LEU A 40 4.18 -9.22 -2.20
C LEU A 40 4.48 -7.72 -2.35
N ILE A 41 4.67 -7.04 -1.23
CA ILE A 41 4.93 -5.59 -1.20
C ILE A 41 6.41 -5.37 -0.88
N PRO A 42 7.16 -4.60 -1.68
CA PRO A 42 8.55 -4.30 -1.36
C PRO A 42 8.66 -3.65 0.03
N LYS A 43 9.60 -4.07 0.87
CA LYS A 43 9.80 -3.46 2.20
C LYS A 43 10.20 -1.98 2.12
N THR A 44 10.79 -1.57 1.00
CA THR A 44 11.12 -0.18 0.67
C THR A 44 9.92 0.65 0.23
N ALA A 45 8.76 0.03 0.00
CA ALA A 45 7.56 0.76 -0.40
C ALA A 45 7.05 1.66 0.74
N GLU A 46 6.58 2.83 0.34
CA GLU A 46 5.95 3.81 1.21
C GLU A 46 4.42 3.69 1.15
N LYS A 47 3.77 4.10 2.24
CA LYS A 47 2.31 4.13 2.33
C LYS A 47 1.76 5.14 1.32
N PRO A 48 0.89 4.75 0.38
CA PRO A 48 0.26 5.70 -0.54
C PRO A 48 -0.57 6.74 0.21
N ILE A 49 -0.55 8.00 -0.26
CA ILE A 49 -1.34 9.10 0.32
C ILE A 49 -2.84 8.75 0.28
N ASP A 50 -3.53 8.72 1.42
CA ASP A 50 -4.97 8.49 1.41
C ASP A 50 -5.70 9.72 0.83
N ARG A 51 -6.23 9.56 -0.39
CA ARG A 51 -6.95 10.60 -1.14
C ARG A 51 -8.26 11.05 -0.48
N ARG A 52 -8.73 10.36 0.57
CA ARG A 52 -9.90 10.77 1.37
C ARG A 52 -9.54 11.78 2.46
N THR A 53 -8.28 11.77 2.90
CA THR A 53 -7.81 12.67 3.96
C THR A 53 -7.57 14.06 3.39
N LYS A 54 -7.77 15.11 4.20
CA LYS A 54 -7.54 16.52 3.79
C LYS A 54 -6.14 16.75 3.18
N LYS A 55 -5.12 15.95 3.56
CA LYS A 55 -3.77 15.98 2.97
C LYS A 55 -3.74 15.59 1.48
N GLY A 56 -4.66 14.74 1.02
CA GLY A 56 -4.78 14.38 -0.40
C GLY A 56 -5.53 15.42 -1.26
N LYS A 57 -6.18 16.41 -0.63
CA LYS A 57 -6.87 17.53 -1.31
C LYS A 57 -6.02 18.80 -1.42
N ALA A 58 -4.81 18.80 -0.84
CA ALA A 58 -3.97 19.99 -0.74
C ALA A 58 -2.84 20.07 -1.77
N VAL A 59 -2.85 19.22 -2.80
CA VAL A 59 -1.92 19.28 -3.95
C VAL A 59 -2.71 19.34 -5.24
N THR A 60 -3.40 20.46 -5.40
CA THR A 60 -3.78 21.04 -6.68
C THR A 60 -3.64 22.54 -6.47
N GLU A 61 -2.44 23.03 -6.73
CA GLU A 61 -2.19 24.39 -7.23
C GLU A 61 -1.55 24.24 -8.61
#